data_AF-A0A350IP17-F1
#
_entry.id   AF-A0A350IP17-F1
#
_cell.length_a   1.000
_cell.length_b   1.000
_cell.length_c   1.000
_cell.angle_alpha   90.00
_cell.angle_beta   90.00
_cell.angle_gamma   90.00
#
_symmetry.space_group_name_H-M   'P 1'
#
loop_
_entity.id
_entity.type
_entity.pdbx_description
1 polymer ?
#
loop_
_entity_poly.entity_id
_entity_poly.type
_entity_poly.pdbx_seq_one_letter_code
_entity_poly.pdbx_strand_id
1 'polypeptide(L)'
;MRPLFPKDFRNDVQLVATVVSADQEQDPTTLAVTGASLALQISDIPHAGPVGCVRVGMLDGQLILNPTLQQLQESDLDLVVAGTADAITMVEAGARQIPEPTMLQALRLAHDEIKRLVDFQLHIRTTLGAKPVMEYPRWAVAPEITDAVHRAVEGRISEAARNADKPTREAQIDALRQDVVASLAERFPTAGAEVGRAFESELKKAVRHAILAEGVRPDGRRTDEIRPIWCKVGVLPRTHGSALFTRGQTQALSVVTLGSGQDQQKLDGLGLEQFKRYMHHYNFP
;
A
#
# COMPACT_ATOMS: atom_id res chain seq x y z
N MET A 1 -3.60 -8.58 -0.57
CA MET A 1 -3.52 -9.63 -1.61
C MET A 1 -2.39 -9.42 -2.63
N ARG A 2 -2.30 -8.28 -3.33
CA ARG A 2 -1.32 -8.04 -4.41
C ARG A 2 0.16 -8.41 -4.09
N PRO A 3 0.72 -8.09 -2.90
CA PRO A 3 2.13 -8.40 -2.61
C PRO A 3 2.44 -9.90 -2.45
N LEU A 4 1.41 -10.74 -2.38
CA LEU A 4 1.53 -12.18 -2.14
C LEU A 4 1.56 -13.00 -3.44
N PHE A 5 1.40 -12.37 -4.61
CA PHE A 5 1.72 -13.03 -5.87
C PHE A 5 3.24 -13.13 -6.05
N PRO A 6 3.74 -14.20 -6.69
CA PRO A 6 5.16 -14.27 -7.03
C PRO A 6 5.62 -13.06 -7.84
N LYS A 7 6.84 -12.57 -7.58
CA LYS A 7 7.35 -11.32 -8.21
C LYS A 7 7.49 -11.42 -9.73
N ASP A 8 7.65 -12.63 -10.24
CA ASP A 8 7.78 -12.95 -11.66
C ASP A 8 6.44 -13.30 -12.33
N PHE A 9 5.34 -13.37 -11.58
CA PHE A 9 4.04 -13.70 -12.13
C PHE A 9 3.52 -12.57 -13.01
N ARG A 10 3.10 -12.91 -14.23
CA ARG A 10 2.66 -11.94 -15.26
C ARG A 10 1.31 -12.27 -15.90
N ASN A 11 0.70 -13.39 -15.54
CA ASN A 11 -0.62 -13.72 -16.03
C ASN A 11 -1.64 -12.73 -15.44
N ASP A 12 -2.61 -12.34 -16.26
CA ASP A 12 -3.69 -11.48 -15.80
C ASP A 12 -4.57 -12.23 -14.79
N VAL A 13 -4.89 -11.56 -13.69
CA VAL A 13 -5.77 -12.10 -12.63
C VAL A 13 -6.85 -11.08 -12.36
N GLN A 14 -8.10 -11.54 -12.42
CA GLN A 14 -9.27 -10.76 -12.07
C GLN A 14 -9.98 -11.41 -10.88
N LEU A 15 -10.25 -10.61 -9.85
CA LEU A 15 -11.09 -11.00 -8.72
C LEU A 15 -12.32 -10.11 -8.73
N VAL A 16 -13.50 -10.71 -8.79
CA VAL A 16 -14.78 -10.01 -8.80
C VAL A 16 -15.56 -10.44 -7.56
N ALA A 17 -15.84 -9.49 -6.68
CA ALA A 17 -16.72 -9.69 -5.53
C ALA A 17 -18.03 -8.95 -5.80
N THR A 18 -19.14 -9.71 -5.86
CA THR A 18 -20.48 -9.16 -6.07
C THR A 18 -21.30 -9.38 -4.81
N VAL A 19 -21.83 -8.30 -4.24
CA VAL A 19 -22.76 -8.39 -3.10
C VAL A 19 -24.14 -8.74 -3.65
N VAL A 20 -24.62 -9.94 -3.33
CA VAL A 20 -25.93 -10.46 -3.79
C VAL A 20 -27.03 -10.35 -2.73
N SER A 21 -26.66 -10.19 -1.47
CA SER A 21 -27.56 -9.99 -0.33
C SER A 21 -26.85 -9.15 0.73
N ALA A 22 -27.59 -8.27 1.39
CA ALA A 22 -27.11 -7.43 2.48
C ALA A 22 -28.20 -7.33 3.55
N ASP A 23 -27.81 -7.50 4.81
CA ASP A 23 -28.70 -7.40 5.98
C ASP A 23 -28.84 -5.96 6.50
N GLN A 24 -28.04 -5.02 5.97
CA GLN A 24 -27.91 -3.63 6.45
C GLN A 24 -27.42 -3.49 7.90
N GLU A 25 -26.91 -4.58 8.50
CA GLU A 25 -26.31 -4.59 9.82
C GLU A 25 -24.79 -4.70 9.75
N GLN A 26 -24.28 -5.46 8.78
CA GLN A 26 -22.85 -5.72 8.60
C GLN A 26 -22.31 -5.10 7.32
N ASP A 27 -21.07 -4.60 7.39
CA ASP A 27 -20.37 -4.13 6.19
C ASP A 27 -19.86 -5.33 5.37
N PRO A 28 -20.28 -5.49 4.10
CA PRO A 28 -19.84 -6.61 3.27
C PRO A 28 -18.36 -6.56 2.88
N THR A 29 -17.63 -5.47 3.15
CA THR A 29 -16.25 -5.27 2.69
C THR A 29 -15.27 -6.31 3.22
N THR A 30 -15.32 -6.62 4.52
CA THR A 30 -14.41 -7.63 5.13
C THR A 30 -14.72 -9.04 4.61
N LEU A 31 -16.00 -9.33 4.38
CA LEU A 31 -16.48 -10.57 3.76
C LEU A 31 -16.00 -10.68 2.31
N ALA A 32 -16.06 -9.60 1.53
CA ALA A 32 -15.58 -9.57 0.16
C ALA A 32 -14.07 -9.88 0.07
N VAL A 33 -13.25 -9.35 0.98
CA VAL A 33 -11.82 -9.66 1.05
C VAL A 33 -11.60 -11.14 1.39
N THR A 34 -12.33 -11.66 2.38
CA THR A 34 -12.23 -13.07 2.80
C THR A 34 -12.67 -14.01 1.67
N GLY A 35 -13.76 -13.70 0.97
CA GLY A 35 -14.25 -14.45 -0.18
C GLY A 35 -13.27 -14.44 -1.35
N ALA A 36 -12.70 -13.27 -1.68
CA ALA A 36 -11.67 -13.17 -2.73
C ALA A 36 -10.40 -13.95 -2.37
N SER A 37 -9.99 -13.92 -1.10
CA SER A 37 -8.88 -14.73 -0.60
C SER A 37 -9.18 -16.23 -0.74
N LEU A 38 -10.34 -16.69 -0.27
CA LEU A 38 -10.73 -18.10 -0.37
C LEU A 38 -10.81 -18.56 -1.84
N ALA A 39 -11.36 -17.72 -2.73
CA ALA A 39 -11.42 -18.00 -4.16
C ALA A 39 -10.03 -18.25 -4.77
N LEU A 40 -9.03 -17.44 -4.40
CA LEU A 40 -7.63 -17.69 -4.79
C LEU A 40 -7.11 -19.01 -4.21
N GLN A 41 -7.43 -19.33 -2.95
CA GLN A 41 -6.93 -20.52 -2.27
C GLN A 41 -7.49 -21.83 -2.82
N ILE A 42 -8.68 -21.82 -3.41
CA ILE A 42 -9.29 -22.98 -4.10
C ILE A 42 -9.02 -22.97 -5.62
N SER A 43 -8.36 -21.93 -6.14
CA SER A 43 -7.88 -21.87 -7.51
C SER A 43 -6.51 -22.56 -7.65
N ASP A 44 -6.02 -22.64 -8.87
CA ASP A 44 -4.67 -23.07 -9.22
C ASP A 44 -3.67 -21.88 -9.27
N ILE A 45 -4.13 -20.63 -9.11
CA ILE A 45 -3.28 -19.45 -9.24
C ILE A 45 -2.24 -19.39 -8.10
N PRO A 46 -0.94 -19.16 -8.39
CA PRO A 46 0.08 -19.10 -7.35
C PRO A 46 -0.10 -17.87 -6.46
N HIS A 47 -0.35 -18.09 -5.17
CA HIS A 47 -0.57 -17.03 -4.19
C HIS A 47 -0.11 -17.45 -2.79
N ALA A 48 0.64 -16.58 -2.10
CA ALA A 48 1.19 -16.84 -0.77
C ALA A 48 0.22 -16.55 0.40
N GLY A 49 -1.07 -16.47 0.13
CA GLY A 49 -2.13 -16.41 1.15
C GLY A 49 -2.35 -17.77 1.84
N PRO A 50 -3.46 -17.95 2.59
CA PRO A 50 -4.65 -17.09 2.63
C PRO A 50 -4.45 -15.73 3.34
N VAL A 51 -5.40 -14.83 3.14
CA VAL A 51 -5.52 -13.54 3.84
C VAL A 51 -6.83 -13.52 4.62
N GLY A 52 -6.78 -13.21 5.90
CA GLY A 52 -7.95 -12.83 6.69
C GLY A 52 -8.13 -11.32 6.71
N CYS A 53 -9.36 -10.85 6.87
CA CYS A 53 -9.69 -9.43 6.98
C CYS A 53 -10.76 -9.23 8.05
N VAL A 54 -10.51 -8.31 8.98
CA VAL A 54 -11.43 -7.97 10.07
C VAL A 54 -11.53 -6.47 10.23
N ARG A 55 -12.62 -6.01 10.83
CA ARG A 55 -12.76 -4.64 11.31
C ARG A 55 -12.75 -4.61 12.83
N VAL A 56 -12.11 -3.62 13.43
CA VAL A 56 -12.08 -3.39 14.87
C VAL A 56 -12.71 -2.05 15.16
N GLY A 57 -13.69 -2.06 16.07
CA GLY A 57 -14.32 -0.88 16.65
C GLY A 57 -13.82 -0.60 18.06
N MET A 58 -14.19 0.54 18.62
CA MET A 58 -14.03 0.87 20.04
C MET A 58 -15.26 1.58 20.58
N LEU A 59 -15.96 0.95 21.53
CA LEU A 59 -17.12 1.51 22.22
C LEU A 59 -16.84 1.56 23.72
N ASP A 60 -17.12 2.69 24.36
CA ASP A 60 -16.88 2.90 25.80
C ASP A 60 -15.46 2.49 26.24
N GLY A 61 -14.47 2.77 25.38
CA GLY A 61 -13.06 2.41 25.60
C GLY A 61 -12.73 0.92 25.43
N GLN A 62 -13.69 0.09 25.00
CA GLN A 62 -13.51 -1.35 24.78
C GLN A 62 -13.42 -1.68 23.29
N LEU A 63 -12.41 -2.45 22.92
CA LEU A 63 -12.22 -2.92 21.55
C LEU A 63 -13.20 -4.05 21.20
N ILE A 64 -13.82 -3.96 20.03
CA ILE A 64 -14.79 -4.94 19.54
C ILE A 64 -14.44 -5.39 18.12
N LEU A 65 -14.61 -6.68 17.84
CA LEU A 65 -14.37 -7.26 16.51
C LEU A 65 -15.64 -7.24 15.67
N ASN A 66 -15.47 -6.89 14.40
CA ASN A 66 -16.52 -6.82 13.37
C ASN A 66 -17.80 -6.15 13.89
N PRO A 67 -17.70 -4.89 14.37
CA PRO A 67 -18.86 -4.15 14.84
C PRO A 67 -19.92 -3.98 13.76
N THR A 68 -21.19 -3.92 14.16
CA THR A 68 -22.29 -3.57 13.25
C THR A 68 -22.14 -2.14 12.73
N LEU A 69 -22.83 -1.82 11.63
CA LEU A 69 -22.87 -0.47 11.07
C LEU A 69 -23.38 0.57 12.10
N GLN A 70 -24.30 0.19 12.99
CA GLN A 70 -24.79 1.05 14.07
C GLN A 70 -23.71 1.28 15.13
N GLN A 71 -23.03 0.22 15.58
CA GLN A 71 -21.92 0.32 16.53
C GLN A 71 -20.79 1.19 15.97
N LEU A 72 -20.50 1.12 14.67
CA LEU A 72 -19.48 1.95 14.03
C LEU A 72 -19.79 3.45 14.04
N GLN A 73 -21.07 3.85 14.05
CA GLN A 73 -21.43 5.28 14.11
C GLN A 73 -21.02 5.91 15.45
N GLU A 74 -21.12 5.14 16.53
CA GLU A 74 -20.76 5.57 17.88
C GLU A 74 -19.28 5.33 18.18
N SER A 75 -18.65 4.42 17.43
CA SER A 75 -17.26 4.00 17.62
C SER A 75 -16.23 5.12 17.54
N ASP A 76 -15.27 5.08 18.46
CA ASP A 76 -14.10 5.96 18.46
C ASP A 76 -12.95 5.43 17.57
N LEU A 77 -13.09 4.21 17.05
CA LEU A 77 -12.15 3.56 16.15
C LEU A 77 -12.91 2.85 15.02
N ASP A 78 -12.50 3.02 13.78
CA ASP A 78 -12.87 2.16 12.65
C ASP A 78 -11.57 1.70 12.00
N LEU A 79 -11.14 0.50 12.34
CA LEU A 79 -9.86 -0.07 11.93
C LEU A 79 -10.10 -1.33 11.10
N VAL A 80 -9.79 -1.30 9.81
CA VAL A 80 -9.77 -2.49 8.95
C VAL A 80 -8.35 -3.02 8.84
N VAL A 81 -8.17 -4.30 9.15
CA VAL A 81 -6.86 -4.96 9.12
C VAL A 81 -6.95 -6.21 8.26
N ALA A 82 -5.96 -6.41 7.40
CA ALA A 82 -5.80 -7.64 6.64
C ALA A 82 -4.38 -8.20 6.73
N GLY A 83 -4.28 -9.53 6.81
CA GLY A 83 -3.00 -10.20 7.02
C GLY A 83 -3.04 -11.69 6.72
N THR A 84 -1.85 -12.31 6.70
CA THR A 84 -1.67 -13.76 6.72
C THR A 84 -1.61 -14.25 8.17
N ALA A 85 -1.46 -15.56 8.37
CA ALA A 85 -1.23 -16.12 9.71
C ALA A 85 0.01 -15.50 10.38
N ASP A 86 1.05 -15.18 9.59
CA ASP A 86 2.33 -14.70 10.10
C ASP A 86 2.38 -13.19 10.31
N ALA A 87 1.71 -12.41 9.45
CA ALA A 87 1.92 -10.96 9.42
C ALA A 87 0.71 -10.16 8.94
N ILE A 88 0.55 -8.97 9.52
CA ILE A 88 -0.32 -7.92 9.01
C ILE A 88 0.28 -7.37 7.71
N THR A 89 -0.55 -7.25 6.67
CA THR A 89 -0.13 -6.78 5.34
C THR A 89 -0.79 -5.47 4.92
N MET A 90 -1.91 -5.10 5.54
CA MET A 90 -2.66 -3.88 5.25
C MET A 90 -3.38 -3.41 6.51
N VAL A 91 -3.37 -2.09 6.73
CA VAL A 91 -4.10 -1.40 7.79
C VAL A 91 -4.73 -0.15 7.18
N GLU A 92 -6.03 0.04 7.39
CA GLU A 92 -6.78 1.25 7.06
C GLU A 92 -7.56 1.67 8.30
N ALA A 93 -7.45 2.93 8.74
CA ALA A 93 -8.03 3.34 10.01
C ALA A 93 -8.57 4.78 10.02
N GLY A 94 -9.73 4.96 10.65
CA GLY A 94 -10.22 6.24 11.17
C GLY A 94 -10.33 6.17 12.69
N ALA A 95 -9.95 7.22 13.41
CA ALA A 95 -9.98 7.23 14.88
C ALA A 95 -10.24 8.62 15.46
N ARG A 96 -10.91 8.66 16.62
CA ARG A 96 -11.16 9.88 17.40
C ARG A 96 -10.08 10.10 18.47
N GLN A 97 -8.87 10.42 18.01
CA GLN A 97 -7.71 10.74 18.86
C GLN A 97 -7.38 9.64 19.91
N ILE A 98 -7.38 8.37 19.49
CA ILE A 98 -7.05 7.27 20.40
C ILE A 98 -5.53 7.20 20.67
N PRO A 99 -5.08 6.76 21.86
CA PRO A 99 -3.67 6.58 22.16
C PRO A 99 -3.00 5.48 21.31
N GLU A 100 -1.71 5.64 21.01
CA GLU A 100 -0.92 4.64 20.27
C GLU A 100 -0.90 3.25 20.92
N PRO A 101 -0.80 3.11 22.25
CA PRO A 101 -0.90 1.79 22.90
C PRO A 101 -2.23 1.07 22.62
N THR A 102 -3.33 1.82 22.56
CA THR A 102 -4.66 1.27 22.24
C THR A 102 -4.73 0.81 20.79
N MET A 103 -4.16 1.58 19.85
CA MET A 103 -4.05 1.16 18.45
C MET A 103 -3.24 -0.14 18.30
N LEU A 104 -2.13 -0.28 19.03
CA LEU A 104 -1.34 -1.53 19.04
C LEU A 104 -2.13 -2.72 19.60
N GLN A 105 -2.94 -2.52 20.63
CA GLN A 105 -3.85 -3.56 21.15
C GLN A 105 -4.89 -3.96 20.10
N ALA A 106 -5.48 -2.99 19.39
CA ALA A 106 -6.45 -3.23 18.32
C ALA A 106 -5.83 -4.04 17.16
N LEU A 107 -4.59 -3.73 16.76
CA LEU A 107 -3.88 -4.49 15.73
C LEU A 107 -3.59 -5.95 16.16
N ARG A 108 -3.28 -6.18 17.44
CA ARG A 108 -3.08 -7.54 17.97
C ARG A 108 -4.38 -8.33 17.98
N LEU A 109 -5.46 -7.73 18.51
CA LEU A 109 -6.80 -8.30 18.51
C LEU A 109 -7.23 -8.68 17.09
N ALA A 110 -6.99 -7.79 16.13
CA ALA A 110 -7.28 -8.05 14.72
C ALA A 110 -6.47 -9.23 14.17
N HIS A 111 -5.16 -9.26 14.42
CA HIS A 111 -4.29 -10.32 13.89
C HIS A 111 -4.63 -11.70 14.45
N ASP A 112 -5.02 -11.79 15.72
CA ASP A 112 -5.44 -13.04 16.33
C ASP A 112 -6.73 -13.60 15.68
N GLU A 113 -7.70 -12.74 15.37
CA GLU A 113 -8.90 -13.17 14.63
C GLU A 113 -8.58 -13.50 13.16
N ILE A 114 -7.67 -12.75 12.52
CA ILE A 114 -7.19 -13.05 11.16
C ILE A 114 -6.61 -14.46 11.07
N LYS A 115 -5.84 -14.92 12.06
CA LYS A 115 -5.29 -16.29 12.09
C LYS A 115 -6.42 -17.33 12.05
N ARG A 116 -7.49 -17.11 12.82
CA ARG A 116 -8.67 -18.01 12.83
C ARG A 116 -9.38 -18.04 11.47
N LEU A 117 -9.50 -16.90 10.80
CA LEU A 117 -10.06 -16.83 9.45
C LEU A 117 -9.15 -17.49 8.40
N VAL A 118 -7.83 -17.42 8.57
CA VAL A 118 -6.87 -18.12 7.72
C VAL A 118 -7.00 -19.64 7.90
N ASP A 119 -7.05 -20.12 9.15
CA ASP A 119 -7.25 -21.54 9.47
C ASP A 119 -8.57 -22.08 8.88
N PHE A 120 -9.64 -21.29 8.97
CA PHE A 120 -10.92 -21.63 8.36
C PHE A 120 -10.82 -21.78 6.83
N GLN A 121 -10.13 -20.86 6.15
CA GLN A 121 -9.91 -20.96 4.70
C GLN A 121 -9.06 -22.17 4.32
N LEU A 122 -8.01 -22.49 5.10
CA LEU A 122 -7.17 -23.67 4.89
C LEU A 122 -7.96 -24.97 5.09
N HIS A 123 -8.85 -25.00 6.08
CA HIS A 123 -9.75 -26.13 6.29
C HIS A 123 -10.64 -26.38 5.07
N ILE A 124 -11.28 -25.32 4.53
CA ILE A 124 -12.11 -25.43 3.31
C ILE A 124 -11.28 -25.93 2.13
N ARG A 125 -10.11 -25.32 1.88
CA ARG A 125 -9.20 -25.72 0.80
C ARG A 125 -8.83 -27.20 0.88
N THR A 126 -8.56 -27.69 2.09
CA THR A 126 -8.22 -29.10 2.33
C THR A 126 -9.42 -30.01 2.05
N THR A 127 -10.59 -29.67 2.57
CA THR A 127 -11.82 -30.46 2.42
C THR A 127 -12.27 -30.58 0.96
N LEU A 128 -12.11 -29.53 0.16
CA LEU A 128 -12.49 -29.54 -1.27
C LEU A 128 -11.48 -30.26 -2.17
N GLY A 129 -10.31 -30.62 -1.66
CA GLY A 129 -9.20 -31.14 -2.46
C GLY A 129 -8.51 -30.02 -3.23
N ALA A 130 -7.43 -29.48 -2.65
CA ALA A 130 -6.68 -28.38 -3.25
C ALA A 130 -6.25 -28.71 -4.69
N LYS A 131 -6.54 -27.80 -5.63
CA LYS A 131 -6.01 -27.91 -6.98
C LYS A 131 -4.48 -27.80 -6.96
N PRO A 132 -3.77 -28.56 -7.80
CA PRO A 132 -2.36 -28.31 -8.03
C PRO A 132 -2.16 -26.87 -8.46
N VAL A 133 -1.13 -26.21 -7.92
CA VAL A 133 -0.75 -24.87 -8.36
C VAL A 133 -0.36 -24.92 -9.83
N MET A 134 -0.92 -24.04 -10.64
CA MET A 134 -0.64 -23.96 -12.06
C MET A 134 0.84 -23.71 -12.29
N GLU A 135 1.38 -24.36 -13.31
CA GLU A 135 2.70 -24.01 -13.83
C GLU A 135 2.60 -22.74 -14.65
N TYR A 136 3.62 -21.91 -14.55
CA TYR A 136 3.77 -20.72 -15.38
C TYR A 136 5.25 -20.51 -15.71
N PRO A 137 5.58 -19.88 -16.84
CA PRO A 137 6.96 -19.57 -17.19
C PRO A 137 7.60 -18.73 -16.09
N ARG A 138 8.58 -19.31 -15.40
CA ARG A 138 9.40 -18.58 -14.43
C ARG A 138 10.30 -17.62 -15.20
N TRP A 139 10.40 -16.41 -14.69
CA TRP A 139 11.24 -15.38 -15.32
C TRP A 139 12.14 -14.74 -14.27
N ALA A 140 13.44 -14.72 -14.56
CA ALA A 140 14.44 -14.03 -13.78
C ALA A 140 15.50 -13.46 -14.73
N VAL A 141 16.15 -12.37 -14.30
CA VAL A 141 17.33 -11.85 -15.02
C VAL A 141 18.45 -12.88 -14.90
N ALA A 142 19.15 -13.15 -16.00
CA ALA A 142 20.27 -14.07 -15.99
C ALA A 142 21.35 -13.64 -14.96
N PRO A 143 21.97 -14.57 -14.21
CA PRO A 143 23.02 -14.24 -13.24
C PRO A 143 24.18 -13.47 -13.87
N GLU A 144 24.59 -13.83 -15.09
CA GLU A 144 25.67 -13.15 -15.81
C GLU A 144 25.37 -11.66 -16.05
N ILE A 145 24.12 -11.31 -16.39
CA ILE A 145 23.69 -9.92 -16.57
C ILE A 145 23.72 -9.20 -15.23
N THR A 146 23.22 -9.85 -14.17
CA THR A 146 23.22 -9.28 -12.81
C THR A 146 24.65 -8.96 -12.35
N ASP A 147 25.59 -9.89 -12.54
CA ASP A 147 27.00 -9.73 -12.16
C ASP A 147 27.73 -8.69 -13.01
N ALA A 148 27.37 -8.58 -14.30
CA ALA A 148 27.91 -7.55 -15.19
C ALA A 148 27.42 -6.16 -14.77
N VAL A 149 26.13 -6.03 -14.46
CA VAL A 149 25.56 -4.76 -13.98
C VAL A 149 26.14 -4.36 -12.63
N HIS A 150 26.24 -5.29 -11.68
CA HIS A 150 26.87 -5.03 -10.37
C HIS A 150 28.27 -4.41 -10.54
N ARG A 151 29.12 -5.02 -11.38
CA ARG A 151 30.45 -4.49 -11.69
C ARG A 151 30.43 -3.13 -12.38
N ALA A 152 29.49 -2.91 -13.30
CA ALA A 152 29.37 -1.65 -14.03
C ALA A 152 28.92 -0.46 -13.15
N VAL A 153 28.20 -0.74 -12.05
CA VAL A 153 27.65 0.28 -11.14
C VAL A 153 28.42 0.41 -9.82
N GLU A 154 29.37 -0.48 -9.56
CA GLU A 154 30.17 -0.51 -8.34
C GLU A 154 30.82 0.85 -8.06
N GLY A 155 30.68 1.35 -6.83
CA GLY A 155 31.15 2.67 -6.41
C GLY A 155 30.31 3.85 -6.93
N ARG A 156 29.65 3.74 -8.09
CA ARG A 156 28.94 4.84 -8.77
C ARG A 156 27.49 4.98 -8.35
N ILE A 157 26.82 3.86 -8.05
CA ILE A 157 25.37 3.85 -7.83
C ILE A 157 24.93 4.60 -6.58
N SER A 158 25.74 4.53 -5.52
CA SER A 158 25.48 5.23 -4.26
C SER A 158 25.58 6.73 -4.45
N GLU A 159 26.54 7.21 -5.25
CA GLU A 159 26.71 8.62 -5.57
C GLU A 159 25.53 9.14 -6.39
N ALA A 160 25.14 8.41 -7.44
CA ALA A 160 23.98 8.77 -8.27
C ALA A 160 22.66 8.79 -7.46
N ALA A 161 22.53 7.91 -6.47
CA ALA A 161 21.34 7.82 -5.62
C ALA A 161 21.29 8.85 -4.48
N ARG A 162 22.32 9.69 -4.31
CA ARG A 162 22.44 10.64 -3.18
C ARG A 162 22.42 12.08 -3.68
N ASN A 163 21.23 12.67 -3.66
CA ASN A 163 21.06 14.09 -3.91
C ASN A 163 19.77 14.58 -3.26
N ALA A 164 19.83 15.72 -2.57
CA ALA A 164 18.67 16.33 -1.91
C ALA A 164 17.62 16.81 -2.93
N ASP A 165 18.07 17.29 -4.09
CA ASP A 165 17.20 17.68 -5.19
C ASP A 165 16.74 16.46 -5.98
N LYS A 166 15.42 16.24 -6.06
CA LYS A 166 14.85 15.02 -6.67
C LYS A 166 15.04 15.02 -8.19
N PRO A 167 14.74 16.10 -8.94
CA PRO A 167 15.00 16.14 -10.37
C PRO A 167 16.46 15.85 -10.71
N THR A 168 17.40 16.46 -9.97
CA THR A 168 18.83 16.20 -10.17
C THR A 168 19.18 14.75 -9.86
N ARG A 169 18.66 14.17 -8.77
CA ARG A 169 18.85 12.77 -8.43
C ARG A 169 18.32 11.83 -9.52
N GLU A 170 17.12 12.09 -10.02
CA GLU A 170 16.49 11.30 -11.08
C GLU A 170 17.31 11.37 -12.37
N ALA A 171 17.78 12.57 -12.76
CA ALA A 171 18.66 12.74 -13.91
C ALA A 171 20.00 12.01 -13.74
N GLN A 172 20.60 12.02 -12.55
CA GLN A 172 21.85 11.30 -12.26
C GLN A 172 21.66 9.78 -12.34
N ILE A 173 20.58 9.26 -11.77
CA ILE A 173 20.22 7.84 -11.84
C ILE A 173 19.97 7.43 -13.30
N ASP A 174 19.22 8.22 -14.05
CA ASP A 174 18.90 7.93 -15.45
C ASP A 174 20.12 7.98 -16.35
N ALA A 175 21.01 8.97 -16.15
CA ALA A 175 22.28 9.06 -16.87
C ALA A 175 23.16 7.83 -16.60
N LEU A 176 23.27 7.42 -15.32
CA LEU A 176 24.01 6.21 -14.97
C LEU A 176 23.37 4.95 -15.58
N ARG A 177 22.03 4.86 -15.58
CA ARG A 177 21.32 3.75 -16.20
C ARG A 177 21.61 3.65 -17.70
N GLN A 178 21.54 4.78 -18.41
CA GLN A 178 21.81 4.83 -19.85
C GLN A 178 23.26 4.44 -20.16
N ASP A 179 24.23 4.94 -19.37
CA ASP A 179 25.64 4.57 -19.49
C ASP A 179 25.86 3.06 -19.30
N VAL A 180 25.28 2.48 -18.26
CA VAL A 180 25.39 1.03 -17.99
C VAL A 180 24.78 0.22 -19.12
N VAL A 181 23.58 0.58 -19.58
CA VAL A 181 22.93 -0.09 -20.71
C VAL A 181 23.78 0.00 -21.98
N ALA A 182 24.35 1.16 -22.28
CA ALA A 182 25.22 1.36 -23.43
C ALA A 182 26.52 0.55 -23.32
N SER A 183 27.19 0.56 -22.16
CA SER A 183 28.44 -0.16 -21.92
C SER A 183 28.31 -1.68 -22.04
N LEU A 184 27.11 -2.21 -21.79
CA LEU A 184 26.80 -3.64 -21.82
C LEU A 184 26.09 -4.07 -23.11
N ALA A 185 25.81 -3.15 -24.03
CA ALA A 185 25.07 -3.42 -25.25
C ALA A 185 25.80 -4.38 -26.20
N GLU A 186 27.13 -4.27 -26.33
CA GLU A 186 27.91 -5.20 -27.16
C GLU A 186 27.91 -6.62 -26.59
N ARG A 187 27.95 -6.75 -25.26
CA ARG A 187 27.96 -8.03 -24.56
C ARG A 187 26.57 -8.67 -24.50
N PHE A 188 25.52 -7.87 -24.37
CA PHE A 188 24.13 -8.32 -24.26
C PHE A 188 23.21 -7.57 -25.25
N PRO A 189 23.36 -7.79 -26.57
CA PRO A 189 22.72 -6.97 -27.60
C PRO A 189 21.19 -6.98 -27.58
N THR A 190 20.58 -8.03 -27.03
CA THR A 190 19.12 -8.19 -26.96
C THR A 190 18.56 -8.04 -25.54
N ALA A 191 19.40 -7.81 -24.52
CA ALA A 191 19.00 -7.87 -23.12
C ALA A 191 18.91 -6.50 -22.42
N GLY A 192 18.80 -5.39 -23.17
CA GLY A 192 18.77 -4.04 -22.58
C GLY A 192 17.68 -3.83 -21.51
N ALA A 193 16.51 -4.46 -21.69
CA ALA A 193 15.44 -4.43 -20.67
C ALA A 193 15.81 -5.22 -19.40
N GLU A 194 16.55 -6.32 -19.53
CA GLU A 194 17.02 -7.11 -18.38
C GLU A 194 18.15 -6.39 -17.64
N VAL A 195 19.06 -5.76 -18.37
CA VAL A 195 20.09 -4.87 -17.83
C VAL A 195 19.46 -3.74 -17.02
N GLY A 196 18.40 -3.11 -17.56
CA GLY A 196 17.64 -2.07 -16.85
C GLY A 196 17.01 -2.58 -15.55
N ARG A 197 16.40 -3.77 -15.56
CA ARG A 197 15.81 -4.38 -14.34
C ARG A 197 16.88 -4.77 -13.32
N ALA A 198 18.03 -5.28 -13.75
CA ALA A 198 19.17 -5.56 -12.88
C ALA A 198 19.68 -4.27 -12.23
N PHE A 199 19.77 -3.17 -13.01
CA PHE A 199 20.17 -1.86 -12.50
C PHE A 199 19.20 -1.35 -11.41
N GLU A 200 17.89 -1.46 -11.63
CA GLU A 200 16.89 -1.10 -10.62
C GLU A 200 17.02 -1.93 -9.32
N SER A 201 17.36 -3.21 -9.46
CA SER A 201 17.64 -4.10 -8.31
C SER A 201 18.85 -3.63 -7.52
N GLU A 202 19.96 -3.31 -8.20
CA GLU A 202 21.16 -2.76 -7.56
C GLU A 202 20.91 -1.40 -6.92
N LEU A 203 20.15 -0.52 -7.56
CA LEU A 203 19.76 0.79 -7.00
C LEU A 203 18.96 0.60 -5.71
N LYS A 204 18.02 -0.34 -5.71
CA LYS A 204 17.23 -0.70 -4.52
C LYS A 204 18.09 -1.28 -3.40
N LYS A 205 19.15 -2.03 -3.72
CA LYS A 205 20.11 -2.53 -2.72
C LYS A 205 20.94 -1.39 -2.15
N ALA A 206 21.50 -0.53 -2.99
CA ALA A 206 22.32 0.61 -2.57
C ALA A 206 21.56 1.58 -1.66
N VAL A 207 20.33 1.97 -2.04
CA VAL A 207 19.47 2.83 -1.21
C VAL A 207 19.13 2.17 0.13
N ARG A 208 18.85 0.87 0.14
CA ARG A 208 18.57 0.15 1.39
C ARG A 208 19.81 0.08 2.29
N HIS A 209 20.97 -0.17 1.71
CA HIS A 209 22.24 -0.21 2.45
C HIS A 209 22.55 1.14 3.10
N ALA A 210 22.42 2.24 2.35
CA ALA A 210 22.62 3.60 2.88
C ALA A 210 21.72 3.88 4.10
N ILE A 211 20.44 3.49 4.05
CA ILE A 211 19.50 3.70 5.16
C ILE A 211 19.84 2.83 6.37
N LEU A 212 20.17 1.55 6.17
CA LEU A 212 20.37 0.59 7.27
C LEU A 212 21.76 0.67 7.90
N ALA A 213 22.81 0.85 7.09
CA ALA A 213 24.19 0.83 7.54
C ALA A 213 24.72 2.23 7.87
N GLU A 214 24.34 3.23 7.07
CA GLU A 214 24.86 4.60 7.24
C GLU A 214 23.85 5.53 7.94
N GLY A 215 22.58 5.13 8.05
CA GLY A 215 21.52 5.94 8.67
C GLY A 215 21.09 7.13 7.82
N VAL A 216 21.46 7.16 6.54
CA VAL A 216 21.25 8.29 5.62
C VAL A 216 20.27 7.91 4.52
N ARG A 217 19.34 8.81 4.23
CA ARG A 217 18.33 8.65 3.17
C ARG A 217 18.85 9.20 1.83
N PRO A 218 18.21 8.84 0.70
CA PRO A 218 18.60 9.34 -0.63
C PRO A 218 18.64 10.87 -0.79
N ASP A 219 17.92 11.60 0.07
CA ASP A 219 17.92 13.06 0.10
C ASP A 219 18.82 13.67 1.18
N GLY A 220 19.72 12.87 1.76
CA GLY A 220 20.73 13.30 2.74
C GLY A 220 20.23 13.38 4.18
N ARG A 221 18.92 13.25 4.42
CA ARG A 221 18.33 13.34 5.76
C ARG A 221 18.59 12.10 6.61
N ARG A 222 18.56 12.27 7.93
CA ARG A 222 18.50 11.14 8.88
C ARG A 222 17.12 10.47 8.86
N THR A 223 17.03 9.29 9.47
CA THR A 223 15.79 8.52 9.57
C THR A 223 14.69 9.22 10.38
N ASP A 224 15.07 10.06 11.35
CA ASP A 224 14.19 10.82 12.24
C ASP A 224 13.94 12.27 11.80
N GLU A 225 14.58 12.72 10.72
CA GLU A 225 14.53 14.11 10.28
C GLU A 225 13.38 14.38 9.31
N ILE A 226 12.62 15.44 9.58
CA ILE A 226 11.48 15.89 8.76
C ILE A 226 11.97 16.93 7.72
N ARG A 227 11.40 16.92 6.51
CA ARG A 227 11.66 17.93 5.47
C ARG A 227 11.25 19.34 5.95
N PRO A 228 11.86 20.41 5.43
CA PRO A 228 11.42 21.78 5.70
C PRO A 228 9.92 21.95 5.45
N ILE A 229 9.25 22.63 6.38
CA ILE A 229 7.81 22.91 6.34
C ILE A 229 7.61 24.41 6.13
N TRP A 230 6.74 24.75 5.19
CA TRP A 230 6.26 26.10 4.98
C TRP A 230 4.74 26.08 4.82
N CYS A 231 4.07 27.04 5.44
CA CYS A 231 2.62 27.13 5.46
C CYS A 231 2.19 28.58 5.22
N LYS A 232 1.14 28.78 4.43
CA LYS A 232 0.47 30.08 4.30
C LYS A 232 -1.04 29.90 4.17
N VAL A 233 -1.81 30.68 4.92
CA VAL A 233 -3.27 30.76 4.83
C VAL A 233 -3.70 32.00 4.04
N GLY A 234 -4.93 31.99 3.53
CA GLY A 234 -5.50 33.13 2.78
C GLY A 234 -4.77 33.39 1.46
N VAL A 235 -4.35 32.33 0.76
CA VAL A 235 -3.58 32.42 -0.49
C VAL A 235 -4.44 32.77 -1.70
N LEU A 236 -5.74 32.45 -1.65
CA LEU A 236 -6.72 32.78 -2.69
C LEU A 236 -7.68 33.86 -2.20
N PRO A 237 -7.97 34.88 -3.03
CA PRO A 237 -8.67 36.10 -2.57
C PRO A 237 -10.19 35.95 -2.38
N ARG A 238 -10.83 34.93 -2.97
CA ARG A 238 -12.30 34.81 -3.03
C ARG A 238 -12.88 33.57 -2.38
N THR A 239 -12.05 32.58 -2.04
CA THR A 239 -12.49 31.35 -1.38
C THR A 239 -12.87 31.62 0.08
N HIS A 240 -13.81 30.86 0.64
CA HIS A 240 -14.12 30.97 2.08
C HIS A 240 -12.89 30.70 2.95
N GLY A 241 -12.07 29.71 2.57
CA GLY A 241 -10.76 29.48 3.17
C GLY A 241 -9.80 28.87 2.16
N SER A 242 -8.52 29.20 2.30
CA SER A 242 -7.45 28.59 1.50
C SER A 242 -6.17 28.48 2.29
N ALA A 243 -5.41 27.41 2.02
CA ALA A 243 -4.10 27.19 2.61
C ALA A 243 -3.16 26.54 1.58
N LEU A 244 -1.91 26.99 1.54
CA LEU A 244 -0.83 26.36 0.82
C LEU A 244 0.12 25.74 1.85
N PHE A 245 0.23 24.42 1.82
CA PHE A 245 1.13 23.64 2.65
C PHE A 245 2.24 23.06 1.78
N THR A 246 3.49 23.25 2.19
CA THR A 246 4.67 22.68 1.52
C THR A 246 5.53 21.94 2.54
N ARG A 247 5.86 20.69 2.23
CA ARG A 247 6.79 19.86 3.00
C ARG A 247 7.86 19.29 2.06
N GLY A 248 9.01 19.95 2.01
CA GLY A 248 10.02 19.77 0.98
C GLY A 248 9.43 20.00 -0.41
N GLN A 249 9.55 19.03 -1.31
CA GLN A 249 9.01 19.12 -2.68
C GLN A 249 7.54 18.67 -2.80
N THR A 250 6.90 18.27 -1.70
CA THR A 250 5.46 17.96 -1.70
C THR A 250 4.69 19.22 -1.35
N GLN A 251 3.81 19.67 -2.24
CA GLN A 251 2.97 20.84 -2.03
C GLN A 251 1.50 20.48 -2.21
N ALA A 252 0.64 21.04 -1.36
CA ALA A 252 -0.80 20.89 -1.43
C ALA A 252 -1.47 22.26 -1.25
N LEU A 253 -2.30 22.64 -2.23
CA LEU A 253 -3.23 23.76 -2.11
C LEU A 253 -4.58 23.21 -1.67
N SER A 254 -5.01 23.56 -0.46
CA SER A 254 -6.30 23.19 0.09
C SER A 254 -7.24 24.39 0.06
N VAL A 255 -8.49 24.15 -0.34
CA VAL A 255 -9.55 25.16 -0.39
C VAL A 255 -10.74 24.64 0.41
N VAL A 256 -11.31 25.52 1.23
CA VAL A 256 -12.53 25.26 1.99
C VAL A 256 -13.66 26.09 1.41
N THR A 257 -14.81 25.44 1.24
CA THR A 257 -16.07 26.07 0.85
C THR A 257 -17.12 25.71 1.89
N LEU A 258 -17.84 26.72 2.37
CA LEU A 258 -18.96 26.55 3.29
C LEU A 258 -20.27 26.56 2.49
N GLY A 259 -21.19 25.69 2.87
CA GLY A 259 -22.52 25.57 2.29
C GLY A 259 -23.58 25.44 3.38
N SER A 260 -24.83 25.49 2.95
CA SER A 260 -26.00 25.26 3.79
C SER A 260 -26.23 23.76 4.05
N GLY A 261 -27.19 23.42 4.91
CA GLY A 261 -27.60 22.02 5.11
C GLY A 261 -28.16 21.34 3.85
N GLN A 262 -28.61 22.11 2.86
CA GLN A 262 -29.09 21.59 1.58
C GLN A 262 -27.95 21.11 0.66
N ASP A 263 -26.72 21.54 0.93
CA ASP A 263 -25.53 21.20 0.14
C ASP A 263 -24.84 19.90 0.61
N GLN A 264 -25.43 19.20 1.57
CA GLN A 264 -24.92 17.91 2.02
C GLN A 264 -25.02 16.86 0.90
N GLN A 265 -23.97 16.05 0.75
CA GLN A 265 -23.99 14.96 -0.21
C GLN A 265 -24.85 13.81 0.34
N LYS A 266 -25.94 13.49 -0.35
CA LYS A 266 -26.67 12.24 -0.12
C LYS A 266 -25.84 11.08 -0.67
N LEU A 267 -25.62 10.06 0.16
CA LEU A 267 -24.98 8.81 -0.22
C LEU A 267 -26.05 7.71 -0.23
N ASP A 268 -26.30 7.16 -1.41
CA ASP A 268 -27.22 6.05 -1.63
C ASP A 268 -26.40 4.83 -2.07
N GLY A 269 -26.21 3.91 -1.13
CA GLY A 269 -25.39 2.71 -1.30
C GLY A 269 -26.04 1.51 -0.64
N LEU A 270 -25.30 0.40 -0.50
CA LEU A 270 -25.83 -0.85 0.06
C LEU A 270 -26.00 -0.82 1.60
N GLY A 271 -25.45 0.19 2.26
CA GLY A 271 -25.54 0.36 3.71
C GLY A 271 -26.72 1.25 4.12
N LEU A 272 -26.59 1.84 5.31
CA LEU A 272 -27.54 2.83 5.80
C LEU A 272 -27.49 4.10 4.93
N GLU A 273 -28.66 4.69 4.64
CA GLU A 273 -28.73 6.00 3.99
C GLU A 273 -28.03 7.04 4.86
N GLN A 274 -27.12 7.82 4.27
CA GLN A 274 -26.31 8.79 5.01
C GLN A 274 -26.20 10.11 4.24
N PHE A 275 -26.15 11.19 5.01
CA PHE A 275 -25.84 12.52 4.51
C PHE A 275 -24.44 12.91 4.98
N LYS A 276 -23.57 13.22 4.02
CA LYS A 276 -22.19 13.62 4.28
C LYS A 276 -22.09 15.14 4.35
N ARG A 277 -21.92 15.66 5.57
CA ARG A 277 -21.71 17.10 5.80
C ARG A 277 -20.30 17.59 5.48
N TYR A 278 -19.30 16.71 5.57
CA TYR A 278 -17.90 17.04 5.31
C TYR A 278 -17.43 16.34 4.05
N MET A 279 -17.12 17.10 3.01
CA MET A 279 -16.63 16.58 1.73
C MET A 279 -15.15 16.92 1.58
N HIS A 280 -14.35 15.92 1.25
CA HIS A 280 -12.93 16.08 0.95
C HIS A 280 -12.66 15.52 -0.44
N HIS A 281 -12.27 16.41 -1.36
CA HIS A 281 -11.89 16.05 -2.72
C HIS A 281 -10.38 16.20 -2.88
N TYR A 282 -9.73 15.14 -3.34
CA TYR A 282 -8.30 15.10 -3.60
C TYR A 282 -8.06 15.02 -5.11
N ASN A 283 -7.38 16.02 -5.66
CA ASN A 283 -6.99 16.08 -7.06
C ASN A 283 -5.47 15.91 -7.18
N PHE A 284 -5.02 14.98 -8.02
CA PHE A 284 -3.61 14.75 -8.31
C PHE A 284 -3.37 14.98 -9.81
N PRO A 285 -3.15 16.25 -10.23
CA PRO A 285 -2.97 16.62 -11.63
C PRO A 285 -1.60 16.17 -12.20
#